data_AF-D7CMP5-F1
#
_entry.id   AF-D7CMP5-F1
#
_cell.length_a   1.000
_cell.length_b   1.000
_cell.length_c   1.000
_cell.angle_alpha   90.00
_cell.angle_beta   90.00
_cell.angle_gamma   90.00
#
_symmetry.space_group_name_H-M   'P 1'
#
loop_
_entity.id
_entity.type
_entity.pdbx_description
1 polymer ?
#
loop_
_entity_poly.entity_id
_entity_poly.type
_entity_poly.pdbx_seq_one_letter_code
_entity_poly.pdbx_strand_id
1 'polypeptide(L)'
;MLFGLQLIVNILVFLFLFNLNWLFEKRKNPDYAGGPSPKSVFIPVILGTVLTLLDVLRIQFLVQLAVLALLAVVLYWVFSIFTRK
;
A
#
# COMPACT_ATOMS: atom_id res chain seq x y z
N MET A 1 5.62 9.15 -5.25
CA MET A 1 4.82 9.72 -6.37
C MET A 1 4.27 8.52 -7.14
N LEU A 2 3.03 8.05 -7.05
CA LEU A 2 1.74 8.65 -6.71
C LEU A 2 0.98 7.76 -5.70
N PHE A 3 0.93 8.16 -4.43
CA PHE A 3 0.14 7.46 -3.39
C PHE A 3 -1.31 7.21 -3.83
N GLY A 4 -1.94 8.22 -4.45
CA GLY A 4 -3.32 8.11 -4.93
C GLY A 4 -3.53 7.05 -6.00
N LEU A 5 -2.56 6.84 -6.90
CA LEU A 5 -2.67 5.84 -7.96
C LEU A 5 -2.59 4.42 -7.37
N GLN A 6 -1.67 4.21 -6.43
CA GLN A 6 -1.52 2.93 -5.73
C GLN A 6 -2.74 2.60 -4.86
N LEU A 7 -3.32 3.61 -4.19
CA LEU A 7 -4.56 3.48 -3.45
C LEU A 7 -5.73 3.05 -4.36
N ILE A 8 -5.91 3.72 -5.50
CA ILE A 8 -6.97 3.39 -6.46
C ILE A 8 -6.80 1.97 -6.98
N VAL A 9 -5.60 1.58 -7.39
CA VAL A 9 -5.32 0.22 -7.89
C VAL A 9 -5.61 -0.83 -6.81
N ASN A 10 -5.15 -0.63 -5.58
CA ASN A 10 -5.39 -1.56 -4.49
C ASN A 10 -6.90 -1.70 -4.19
N ILE A 11 -7.63 -0.59 -4.12
CA ILE A 11 -9.08 -0.59 -3.90
C ILE A 11 -9.81 -1.32 -5.04
N LEU A 12 -9.44 -1.06 -6.31
CA LEU A 12 -10.04 -1.72 -7.47
C LEU A 12 -9.76 -3.23 -7.48
N VAL A 13 -8.54 -3.64 -7.12
CA VAL A 13 -8.18 -5.06 -7.00
C VAL A 13 -9.02 -5.74 -5.92
N PHE A 14 -9.14 -5.15 -4.73
CA PHE A 14 -9.97 -5.75 -3.68
C PHE A 14 -11.46 -5.74 -4.02
N LEU A 15 -11.96 -4.67 -4.66
CA LEU A 15 -13.35 -4.61 -5.10
C LEU A 15 -13.66 -5.69 -6.11
N PHE A 16 -12.74 -5.91 -7.06
CA PHE A 16 -12.87 -6.98 -8.02
C PHE A 16 -12.89 -8.33 -7.31
N LEU A 17 -11.90 -8.62 -6.45
CA LEU A 17 -11.81 -9.88 -5.71
C LEU A 17 -13.06 -10.16 -4.85
N PHE A 18 -13.60 -9.16 -4.15
CA PHE A 18 -14.78 -9.32 -3.30
C PHE A 18 -16.08 -9.49 -4.11
N ASN A 19 -16.15 -8.89 -5.29
CA ASN A 19 -17.31 -8.99 -6.19
C ASN A 19 -17.19 -10.12 -7.22
N LEU A 20 -16.07 -10.87 -7.24
CA LEU A 20 -15.88 -12.02 -8.13
C LEU A 20 -16.99 -13.06 -7.93
N ASN A 21 -17.35 -13.37 -6.69
CA ASN A 21 -18.36 -14.38 -6.40
C ASN A 21 -19.73 -14.00 -6.99
N TRP A 22 -20.12 -12.73 -6.80
CA TRP A 22 -21.32 -12.16 -7.41
C TRP A 22 -21.29 -12.22 -8.95
N LEU A 23 -20.16 -11.87 -9.56
CA LEU A 23 -19.95 -11.95 -11.01
C LEU A 23 -20.07 -13.39 -11.54
N PHE A 24 -19.55 -14.38 -10.80
CA PHE A 24 -19.67 -15.79 -11.17
C PHE A 24 -21.11 -16.31 -11.02
N GLU A 25 -21.81 -15.94 -9.95
CA GLU A 25 -23.21 -16.31 -9.73
C GLU A 25 -24.14 -15.68 -10.77
N LYS A 26 -23.91 -14.42 -11.12
CA LYS A 26 -24.68 -13.72 -12.16
C LYS A 26 -24.42 -14.25 -13.57
N ARG A 27 -23.22 -14.77 -13.85
CA ARG A 27 -22.93 -15.50 -15.10
C ARG A 27 -23.60 -16.87 -15.15
N LYS A 28 -23.74 -17.56 -14.02
CA LYS A 28 -24.43 -18.86 -13.93
C LYS A 28 -25.95 -18.73 -13.92
N ASN A 29 -26.48 -17.65 -13.38
CA ASN A 29 -27.92 -17.41 -13.28
C ASN A 29 -28.23 -15.94 -13.66
N PRO A 30 -28.79 -15.69 -14.86
CA PRO A 30 -29.03 -14.32 -15.35
C PRO A 30 -29.97 -13.50 -14.45
N ASP A 31 -30.91 -14.18 -13.77
CA ASP A 31 -31.90 -13.58 -12.86
C ASP A 31 -31.43 -13.50 -11.39
N TYR A 32 -30.13 -13.58 -11.14
CA TYR A 32 -29.59 -13.48 -9.78
C TYR A 32 -29.89 -12.10 -9.16
N ALA A 33 -30.89 -12.05 -8.26
CA ALA A 33 -31.40 -10.85 -7.61
C ALA A 33 -30.52 -10.32 -6.46
N GLY A 34 -29.53 -11.09 -6.01
CA GLY A 34 -28.57 -10.63 -5.01
C GLY A 34 -27.63 -9.63 -5.65
N GLY A 35 -27.83 -8.33 -5.44
CA GLY A 35 -26.89 -7.29 -5.87
C GLY A 35 -25.63 -7.24 -4.99
N PRO A 36 -24.56 -6.53 -5.41
CA PRO A 36 -23.41 -6.30 -4.54
C PRO A 36 -23.88 -5.56 -3.29
N SER A 37 -23.79 -6.22 -2.13
CA SER A 37 -24.15 -5.62 -0.85
C SER A 37 -23.29 -4.39 -0.61
N PRO A 38 -23.80 -3.30 -0.02
CA PRO A 38 -22.98 -2.13 0.34
C PRO A 38 -21.75 -2.51 1.16
N LYS A 39 -21.86 -3.55 2.00
CA LYS A 39 -20.75 -4.10 2.80
C LYS A 39 -19.60 -4.68 1.94
N SER A 40 -19.90 -5.15 0.74
CA SER A 40 -18.90 -5.66 -0.22
C SER A 40 -18.02 -4.56 -0.83
N VAL A 41 -18.39 -3.29 -0.68
CA VAL A 41 -17.61 -2.14 -1.16
C VAL A 41 -16.76 -1.57 -0.03
N PHE A 42 -17.30 -1.46 1.19
CA PHE A 42 -16.58 -0.92 2.34
C PHE A 42 -15.35 -1.74 2.73
N ILE A 43 -15.45 -3.09 2.72
CA ILE A 43 -14.35 -3.96 3.13
C ILE A 43 -13.13 -3.79 2.19
N PRO A 44 -13.27 -3.88 0.86
CA PRO A 44 -12.20 -3.59 -0.09
C PRO A 44 -11.54 -2.22 0.07
N VAL A 45 -12.33 -1.18 0.32
CA VAL A 45 -11.82 0.19 0.47
C VAL A 45 -10.94 0.30 1.72
N ILE A 46 -11.37 -0.30 2.84
CA ILE A 46 -10.59 -0.33 4.08
C ILE A 46 -9.29 -1.10 3.87
N LEU A 47 -9.35 -2.29 3.25
CA LEU A 47 -8.16 -3.12 3.00
C LEU A 47 -7.17 -2.43 2.06
N GLY A 48 -7.63 -1.84 0.96
CA GLY A 48 -6.79 -1.11 0.02
C GLY A 48 -6.14 0.12 0.68
N THR A 49 -6.87 0.81 1.56
CA THR A 49 -6.34 1.94 2.33
C THR A 49 -5.25 1.49 3.31
N VAL A 50 -5.51 0.46 4.11
CA VAL A 50 -4.53 -0.08 5.08
C VAL A 50 -3.26 -0.56 4.40
N LEU A 51 -3.37 -1.30 3.29
CA LEU A 51 -2.20 -1.78 2.55
C LEU A 51 -1.37 -0.66 1.96
N THR A 52 -2.03 0.35 1.38
CA THR A 52 -1.31 1.51 0.81
C THR A 52 -0.59 2.30 1.90
N LEU A 53 -1.20 2.45 3.08
CA LEU A 53 -0.56 3.04 4.26
C LEU A 53 0.67 2.23 4.71
N LEU A 54 0.57 0.90 4.77
CA LEU A 54 1.70 0.04 5.12
C LEU A 54 2.86 0.16 4.12
N ASP A 55 2.57 0.25 2.83
CA ASP A 55 3.60 0.45 1.80
C ASP A 55 4.31 1.81 1.96
N VAL A 56 3.56 2.88 2.21
CA VAL A 56 4.15 4.21 2.46
C VAL A 56 5.03 4.19 3.69
N LEU A 57 4.57 3.59 4.79
CA LEU A 57 5.34 3.47 6.03
C LEU A 57 6.65 2.69 5.82
N ARG A 58 6.61 1.60 5.03
CA ARG A 58 7.81 0.81 4.68
C ARG A 58 8.79 1.60 3.84
N ILE A 59 8.31 2.29 2.80
CA ILE A 59 9.17 3.13 1.95
C ILE A 59 9.81 4.24 2.78
N GLN A 60 9.03 4.90 3.63
CA GLN A 60 9.52 5.96 4.50
C GLN A 60 10.57 5.45 5.50
N PHE A 61 10.39 4.25 6.05
CA PHE A 61 11.37 3.60 6.90
C PHE A 61 12.70 3.31 6.17
N LEU A 62 12.64 2.81 4.93
CA LEU A 62 13.84 2.58 4.11
C LEU A 62 14.57 3.88 3.78
N VAL A 63 13.84 4.95 3.47
CA VAL A 63 14.42 6.28 3.23
C VAL A 63 15.12 6.80 4.49
N GLN A 64 14.49 6.64 5.67
CA GLN A 64 15.10 7.04 6.95
C GLN A 64 16.39 6.27 7.23
N LEU A 65 16.42 4.96 6.97
CA LEU A 65 17.64 4.16 7.10
C LEU A 65 18.76 4.62 6.16
N ALA A 66 18.43 4.94 4.90
CA ALA A 66 19.42 5.44 3.94
C ALA A 66 20.01 6.79 4.38
N VAL A 67 19.17 7.71 4.87
CA VAL A 67 19.61 8.99 5.42
C VAL A 67 20.50 8.80 6.66
N LEU A 68 20.13 7.88 7.55
CA LEU A 68 20.93 7.55 8.73
C LEU A 68 22.31 7.00 8.33
N ALA A 69 22.37 6.09 7.34
CA ALA A 69 23.62 5.55 6.82
C ALA A 69 24.51 6.65 6.22
N LEU A 70 23.93 7.58 5.45
CA LEU A 70 24.65 8.74 4.92
C LEU A 70 25.21 9.62 6.05
N LEU A 71 24.39 9.92 7.07
CA LEU A 71 24.84 10.68 8.24
C LEU A 71 25.98 9.98 8.98
N ALA A 72 25.92 8.67 9.14
CA ALA A 72 26.99 7.89 9.77
C ALA A 72 28.32 8.00 9.00
N VAL A 73 28.28 7.95 7.67
CA VAL A 73 29.47 8.14 6.82
C VAL A 73 30.05 9.56 6.97
N VAL A 74 29.18 10.58 6.96
CA VAL A 74 29.61 11.98 7.16
C VAL A 74 30.26 12.15 8.53
N LEU A 75 29.63 11.63 9.59
CA LEU A 75 30.18 11.69 10.93
C LEU A 75 31.52 10.96 11.02
N TYR A 76 31.63 9.75 10.46
CA TYR A 76 32.89 9.01 10.42
C TYR A 76 34.01 9.83 9.74
N TRP A 77 33.70 10.47 8.61
CA TRP A 77 34.68 11.30 7.90
C TRP A 77 35.10 12.51 8.72
N VAL A 78 34.15 13.23 9.33
CA VAL A 78 34.43 14.35 10.23
C VAL A 78 35.32 13.89 11.38
N PHE A 79 34.92 12.86 12.13
CA PHE A 79 35.74 12.32 13.21
C PHE A 79 37.13 11.90 12.72
N SER A 80 37.24 11.24 11.56
CA SER A 80 38.54 10.83 11.01
C SER A 80 39.49 12.00 10.75
N ILE A 81 38.98 13.19 10.41
CA ILE A 81 39.77 14.41 10.24
C ILE A 81 40.17 14.99 11.60
N PHE A 82 39.21 15.08 12.53
CA PHE A 82 39.44 15.67 13.85
C PHE A 82 40.33 14.81 14.76
N THR A 83 40.29 13.49 14.63
CA THR A 83 41.12 12.54 15.41
C THR A 83 42.50 12.30 14.80
N ARG A 84 42.80 12.86 13.61
CA ARG A 84 44.14 12.81 12.98
C ARG A 84 45.11 13.90 13.47
N LYS A 85 44.80 14.59 14.56
CA LYS A 85 45.71 15.44 15.33
C LYS A 85 46.13 14.74 16.61
#